data_AF-A0A7R8VEI3-F1
#
_entry.id   AF-A0A7R8VEI3-F1
#
_cell.length_a   1.000
_cell.length_b   1.000
_cell.length_c   1.000
_cell.angle_alpha   90.00
_cell.angle_beta   90.00
_cell.angle_gamma   90.00
#
_symmetry.space_group_name_H-M   'P 1'
#
loop_
_entity.id
_entity.type
_entity.pdbx_description
1 polymer ?
#
loop_
_entity_poly.entity_id
_entity_poly.type
_entity_poly.pdbx_seq_one_letter_code
_entity_poly.pdbx_strand_id
1 'polypeptide(L)'
;MVFSILTGCVHWVQAVGWCNNIAWNVGPLTARQYQLAIERYEWNKLQSFKSIVPMVHLSWNLARNIKVSDPKLFELIKNCLLRTIRQCALILEFVKSKGVEVRFHGRGKNEASHYCGQCEIEVFNVLFIREQEKRHVVHCMDCARKQAPGLEGFVCLEEYRMSELIEVFDHFVLQPVEGRGYKRCDLTRGGVTGDVTSRWEERQAIRPQEGRGATLPLEGRRAMWPQERRGDELRGFKKGGEMRNLAWGKENNKLTNTNRTAGVLGREVSGGAQLLLLGPALCDAVRNL
;
A
#
# COMPACT_ATOMS: atom_id res chain seq x y z
N MET A 1 2.02 17.50 26.55
CA MET A 1 1.91 16.08 26.90
C MET A 1 1.89 15.29 25.61
N VAL A 2 2.75 14.27 25.45
CA VAL A 2 2.84 13.46 24.24
C VAL A 2 2.49 12.03 24.61
N PHE A 3 1.59 11.42 23.85
CA PHE A 3 1.20 10.03 24.03
C PHE A 3 1.53 9.26 22.75
N SER A 4 2.22 8.12 22.91
CA SER A 4 2.51 7.21 21.81
C SER A 4 1.59 6.00 21.92
N ILE A 5 0.79 5.80 20.88
CA ILE A 5 -0.11 4.65 20.79
C ILE A 5 0.62 3.54 20.03
N LEU A 6 0.73 2.38 20.67
CA LEU A 6 1.44 1.23 20.09
C LEU A 6 0.63 0.60 18.94
N THR A 7 1.32 -0.09 18.04
CA THR A 7 0.70 -0.76 16.89
C THR A 7 -0.39 -1.74 17.34
N GLY A 8 -1.60 -1.57 16.77
CA GLY A 8 -2.75 -2.43 17.02
C GLY A 8 -3.49 -2.15 18.33
N CYS A 9 -3.08 -1.15 19.11
CA CYS A 9 -3.75 -0.80 20.37
C CYS A 9 -5.12 -0.17 20.11
N VAL A 10 -6.17 -0.80 20.61
CA VAL A 10 -7.53 -0.24 20.65
C VAL A 10 -7.58 0.81 21.76
N HIS A 11 -8.04 2.00 21.43
CA HIS A 11 -8.09 3.12 22.35
C HIS A 11 -9.26 4.05 22.00
N TRP A 12 -9.69 4.83 22.98
CA TRP A 12 -10.61 5.96 22.83
C TRP A 12 -10.13 7.10 23.73
N VAL A 13 -10.53 8.33 23.41
CA VAL A 13 -10.09 9.53 24.14
C VAL A 13 -11.29 10.42 24.42
N GLN A 14 -11.34 10.99 25.62
CA GLN A 14 -12.34 11.98 26.01
C GLN A 14 -11.63 13.19 26.64
N ALA A 15 -11.99 14.38 26.20
CA ALA A 15 -11.56 15.61 26.86
C ALA A 15 -12.44 15.87 28.08
N VAL A 16 -11.82 16.10 29.24
CA VAL A 16 -12.53 16.50 30.48
C VAL A 16 -12.73 18.03 30.52
N GLY A 17 -11.90 18.79 29.80
CA GLY A 17 -11.97 20.24 29.73
C GLY A 17 -11.57 20.77 28.35
N TRP A 18 -11.30 22.07 28.26
CA TRP A 18 -10.94 22.75 27.01
C TRP A 18 -9.48 22.48 26.64
N CYS A 19 -9.26 21.83 25.50
CA CYS A 19 -7.91 21.56 24.99
C CYS A 19 -7.86 21.50 23.46
N ASN A 20 -6.67 21.69 22.91
CA ASN A 20 -6.35 21.46 21.51
C ASN A 20 -5.38 20.27 21.40
N ASN A 21 -5.60 19.41 20.41
CA ASN A 21 -4.83 18.19 20.22
C ASN A 21 -4.30 18.13 18.78
N ILE A 22 -3.07 17.63 18.62
CA ILE A 22 -2.46 17.33 17.32
C ILE A 22 -2.08 15.85 17.33
N ALA A 23 -2.43 15.14 16.27
CA ALA A 23 -2.13 13.71 16.12
C ALA A 23 -1.67 13.41 14.70
N TRP A 24 -0.75 12.47 14.57
CA TRP A 24 -0.32 11.89 13.31
C TRP A 24 0.08 10.44 13.53
N ASN A 25 0.09 9.66 12.45
CA ASN A 25 0.52 8.27 12.48
C ASN A 25 1.99 8.15 12.11
N VAL A 26 2.69 7.22 12.74
CA VAL A 26 4.06 6.85 12.39
C VAL A 26 4.15 5.33 12.25
N GLY A 27 4.96 4.85 11.30
CA GLY A 27 5.20 3.42 11.09
C GLY A 27 6.66 3.09 11.33
N PRO A 28 7.06 2.71 12.56
CA PRO A 28 8.43 2.26 12.82
C PRO A 28 8.77 1.05 11.96
N LEU A 29 9.99 1.01 11.39
CA LEU A 29 10.48 -0.10 10.56
C LEU A 29 10.81 -1.32 11.43
N THR A 30 9.77 -2.00 11.90
CA THR A 30 9.86 -3.20 12.73
C THR A 30 9.01 -4.30 12.12
N ALA A 31 9.44 -5.56 12.26
CA ALA A 31 8.66 -6.71 11.80
C ALA A 31 7.23 -6.71 12.35
N ARG A 32 7.05 -6.40 13.64
CA ARG A 32 5.73 -6.35 14.29
C ARG A 32 4.81 -5.29 13.66
N GLN A 33 5.33 -4.09 13.39
CA GLN A 33 4.55 -3.02 12.75
C GLN A 33 4.08 -3.44 11.36
N TYR A 34 5.00 -3.98 10.55
CA TYR A 34 4.69 -4.38 9.18
C TYR A 34 3.73 -5.58 9.15
N GLN A 35 3.94 -6.58 10.02
CA GLN A 35 3.06 -7.73 10.14
C GLN A 35 1.61 -7.33 10.44
N LEU A 36 1.39 -6.53 11.49
CA LEU A 36 0.04 -6.08 11.87
C LEU A 36 -0.60 -5.20 10.78
N ALA A 37 0.21 -4.43 10.04
CA ALA A 37 -0.28 -3.62 8.93
C ALA A 37 -0.76 -4.48 7.76
N ILE A 38 -0.03 -5.55 7.40
CA ILE A 38 -0.44 -6.51 6.38
C ILE A 38 -1.67 -7.31 6.81
N GLU A 39 -1.71 -7.79 8.06
CA GLU A 39 -2.87 -8.51 8.59
C GLU A 39 -4.13 -7.64 8.55
N ARG A 40 -4.02 -6.36 8.94
CA ARG A 40 -5.14 -5.42 8.83
C ARG A 40 -5.53 -5.15 7.38
N TYR A 41 -4.56 -5.02 6.48
CA TYR A 41 -4.81 -4.78 5.07
C TYR A 41 -5.57 -5.93 4.42
N GLU A 42 -5.20 -7.18 4.70
CA GLU A 42 -5.90 -8.37 4.20
C GLU A 42 -7.28 -8.54 4.87
N TRP A 43 -7.39 -8.26 6.18
CA TRP A 43 -8.67 -8.25 6.87
C TRP A 43 -9.64 -7.22 6.27
N ASN A 44 -9.15 -6.02 5.98
CA ASN A 44 -9.94 -4.96 5.36
C ASN A 44 -10.45 -5.39 3.98
N LYS A 45 -9.64 -6.06 3.15
CA LYS A 45 -10.12 -6.63 1.88
C LYS A 45 -11.26 -7.61 2.08
N LEU A 46 -11.14 -8.50 3.06
CA LEU A 46 -12.18 -9.49 3.38
C LEU A 46 -13.48 -8.81 3.84
N GLN A 47 -13.36 -7.76 4.65
CA GLN A 47 -14.51 -6.98 5.15
C GLN A 47 -15.00 -5.91 4.16
N SER A 48 -14.45 -5.85 2.94
CA SER A 48 -14.76 -4.82 1.94
C SER A 48 -14.61 -3.39 2.48
N PHE A 49 -13.57 -3.17 3.29
CA PHE A 49 -13.21 -1.86 3.83
C PHE A 49 -11.97 -1.32 3.12
N LYS A 50 -11.97 -0.02 2.79
CA LYS A 50 -10.83 0.63 2.16
C LYS A 50 -9.62 0.70 3.10
N SER A 51 -8.50 0.15 2.64
CA SER A 51 -7.22 0.37 3.32
C SER A 51 -6.62 1.71 2.93
N ILE A 52 -6.62 2.66 3.87
CA ILE A 52 -6.06 4.01 3.68
C ILE A 52 -4.57 3.98 3.33
N VAL A 53 -3.83 3.03 3.91
CA VAL A 53 -2.42 2.81 3.58
C VAL A 53 -2.34 1.77 2.46
N PRO A 54 -1.83 2.12 1.26
CA PRO A 54 -1.64 1.19 0.16
C PRO A 54 -0.43 0.30 0.45
N MET A 55 -0.67 -0.83 1.13
CA MET A 55 0.41 -1.65 1.66
C MET A 55 1.27 -2.25 0.55
N VAL A 56 0.70 -2.63 -0.60
CA VAL A 56 1.50 -3.19 -1.69
C VAL A 56 2.45 -2.12 -2.24
N HIS A 57 1.92 -0.95 -2.61
CA HIS A 57 2.73 0.16 -3.08
C HIS A 57 3.81 0.58 -2.07
N LEU A 58 3.45 0.64 -0.77
CA LEU A 58 4.39 0.94 0.29
C LEU A 58 5.52 -0.09 0.34
N SER A 59 5.22 -1.39 0.29
CA SER A 59 6.23 -2.45 0.33
C SER A 59 7.22 -2.37 -0.83
N TRP A 60 6.75 -2.05 -2.03
CA TRP A 60 7.62 -1.80 -3.19
C TRP A 60 8.52 -0.59 -2.98
N ASN A 61 7.99 0.50 -2.39
CA ASN A 61 8.80 1.67 -2.05
C ASN A 61 9.81 1.40 -0.93
N LEU A 62 9.46 0.57 0.06
CA LEU A 62 10.40 0.14 1.10
C LEU A 62 11.55 -0.64 0.46
N ALA A 63 11.25 -1.57 -0.45
CA ALA A 63 12.25 -2.38 -1.13
C ALA A 63 13.21 -1.55 -2.00
N ARG A 64 12.71 -0.50 -2.66
CA ARG A 64 13.52 0.41 -3.50
C ARG A 64 14.45 1.31 -2.69
N ASN A 65 13.99 1.79 -1.53
CA ASN A 65 14.64 2.93 -0.86
C ASN A 65 15.31 2.58 0.47
N ILE A 66 14.99 1.44 1.07
CA ILE A 66 15.41 1.11 2.43
C ILE A 66 16.20 -0.18 2.47
N LYS A 67 17.35 -0.08 3.14
CA LYS A 67 18.20 -1.20 3.53
C LYS A 67 17.67 -1.82 4.82
N VAL A 68 17.27 -3.09 4.77
CA VAL A 68 16.71 -3.81 5.93
C VAL A 68 17.77 -4.78 6.47
N SER A 69 18.03 -4.70 7.78
CA SER A 69 18.93 -5.62 8.50
C SER A 69 18.20 -6.61 9.40
N ASP A 70 16.92 -6.38 9.72
CA ASP A 70 16.10 -7.32 10.49
C ASP A 70 15.63 -8.47 9.57
N PRO A 71 16.06 -9.73 9.82
CA PRO A 71 15.69 -10.86 8.98
C PRO A 71 14.18 -11.06 8.88
N LYS A 72 13.45 -10.88 9.99
CA LYS A 72 12.00 -11.14 10.02
C LYS A 72 11.23 -10.10 9.20
N LEU A 73 11.62 -8.82 9.31
CA LEU A 73 11.04 -7.77 8.49
C LEU A 73 11.36 -7.98 7.01
N PHE A 74 12.62 -8.35 6.70
CA PHE A 74 13.06 -8.64 5.34
C PHE A 74 12.22 -9.74 4.70
N GLU A 75 12.02 -10.87 5.39
CA GLU A 75 11.19 -11.98 4.90
C GLU A 75 9.74 -11.55 4.64
N LEU A 76 9.13 -10.79 5.56
CA LEU A 76 7.75 -10.31 5.40
C LEU A 76 7.60 -9.39 4.19
N ILE A 77 8.54 -8.47 3.96
CA ILE A 77 8.52 -7.59 2.79
C ILE A 77 8.75 -8.42 1.53
N LYS A 78 9.79 -9.28 1.52
CA LYS A 78 10.14 -10.07 0.33
C LYS A 78 9.03 -11.03 -0.09
N ASN A 79 8.33 -11.64 0.87
CA ASN A 79 7.14 -12.47 0.61
C ASN A 79 5.99 -11.65 -0.01
N CYS A 80 5.79 -10.40 0.43
CA CYS A 80 4.79 -9.51 -0.16
C CYS A 80 5.14 -9.15 -1.61
N LEU A 81 6.41 -8.82 -1.88
CA LEU A 81 6.90 -8.55 -3.24
C LEU A 81 6.70 -9.78 -4.14
N LEU A 82 7.12 -10.96 -3.70
CA LEU A 82 6.98 -12.20 -4.48
C LEU A 82 5.51 -12.48 -4.85
N ARG A 83 4.60 -12.37 -3.87
CA ARG A 83 3.15 -12.56 -4.10
C ARG A 83 2.61 -11.56 -5.11
N THR A 84 3.05 -10.31 -5.05
CA THR A 84 2.56 -9.25 -5.94
C THR A 84 3.11 -9.38 -7.35
N ILE A 85 4.39 -9.75 -7.54
CA ILE A 85 4.96 -10.11 -8.85
C ILE A 85 4.17 -11.25 -9.49
N ARG A 86 3.94 -12.35 -8.74
CA ARG A 86 3.17 -13.49 -9.23
C ARG A 86 1.77 -13.06 -9.65
N GLN A 87 1.10 -12.24 -8.84
CA GLN A 87 -0.23 -11.74 -9.16
C GLN A 87 -0.22 -10.88 -10.44
N CYS A 88 0.73 -9.95 -10.60
CA CYS A 88 0.86 -9.15 -11.81
C CYS A 88 1.09 -10.02 -13.04
N ALA A 89 1.98 -11.01 -12.96
CA ALA A 89 2.27 -11.93 -14.06
C ALA A 89 1.01 -12.71 -14.50
N LEU A 90 0.28 -13.28 -13.54
CA LEU A 90 -0.97 -14.02 -13.82
C LEU A 90 -2.05 -13.13 -14.44
N ILE A 91 -2.18 -11.88 -13.97
CA ILE A 91 -3.14 -10.94 -14.54
C ILE A 91 -2.74 -10.61 -15.99
N LEU A 92 -1.47 -10.30 -16.25
CA LEU A 92 -1.00 -9.97 -17.60
C LEU A 92 -1.17 -11.14 -18.57
N GLU A 93 -0.90 -12.37 -18.14
CA GLU A 93 -1.14 -13.58 -18.94
C GLU A 93 -2.64 -13.76 -19.24
N PHE A 94 -3.49 -13.56 -18.25
CA PHE A 94 -4.94 -13.60 -18.43
C PHE A 94 -5.42 -12.56 -19.44
N VAL A 95 -4.97 -11.31 -19.33
CA VAL A 95 -5.34 -10.22 -20.26
C VAL A 95 -4.87 -10.55 -21.69
N LYS A 96 -3.65 -11.07 -21.85
CA LYS A 96 -3.14 -11.55 -23.15
C LYS A 96 -3.98 -12.68 -23.72
N SER A 97 -4.41 -13.65 -22.90
CA SER A 97 -5.26 -14.76 -23.35
C SER A 97 -6.63 -14.32 -23.84
N LYS A 98 -7.10 -13.14 -23.40
CA LYS A 98 -8.36 -12.52 -23.86
C LYS A 98 -8.16 -11.59 -25.07
N GLY A 99 -6.94 -11.44 -25.56
CA GLY A 99 -6.62 -10.59 -26.71
C GLY A 99 -6.74 -9.08 -26.43
N VAL A 100 -6.75 -8.67 -25.16
CA VAL A 100 -6.79 -7.25 -24.77
C VAL A 100 -5.38 -6.69 -24.77
N GLU A 101 -5.20 -5.55 -25.44
CA GLU A 101 -3.92 -4.85 -25.48
C GLU A 101 -3.59 -4.24 -24.11
N VAL A 102 -2.40 -4.55 -23.59
CA VAL A 102 -1.85 -3.92 -22.38
C VAL A 102 -0.98 -2.75 -22.82
N ARG A 103 -1.34 -1.54 -22.41
CA ARG A 103 -0.55 -0.33 -22.70
C ARG A 103 0.27 0.07 -21.51
N PHE A 104 1.55 0.37 -21.74
CA PHE A 104 2.39 0.94 -20.71
C PHE A 104 2.00 2.40 -20.49
N HIS A 105 1.55 2.73 -19.28
CA HIS A 105 1.23 4.09 -18.86
C HIS A 105 2.42 4.76 -18.18
N GLY A 106 3.21 3.98 -17.45
CA GLY A 106 4.18 4.52 -16.49
C GLY A 106 3.47 5.12 -15.28
N ARG A 107 4.26 5.59 -14.32
CA ARG A 107 3.76 6.30 -13.14
C ARG A 107 4.45 7.64 -12.98
N GLY A 108 3.67 8.68 -12.71
CA GLY A 108 4.18 10.02 -12.43
C GLY A 108 4.91 10.10 -11.08
N LYS A 109 5.85 11.06 -10.97
CA LYS A 109 6.46 11.39 -9.67
C LYS A 109 5.37 11.86 -8.71
N ASN A 110 5.32 11.27 -7.51
CA ASN A 110 4.32 11.57 -6.47
C ASN A 110 2.87 11.24 -6.84
N GLU A 111 2.65 10.36 -7.82
CA GLU A 111 1.31 9.88 -8.12
C GLU A 111 0.78 9.00 -6.98
N ALA A 112 -0.45 9.28 -6.55
CA ALA A 112 -1.13 8.52 -5.50
C ALA A 112 -1.44 7.09 -5.97
N SER A 113 -1.55 6.16 -5.02
CA SER A 113 -1.97 4.79 -5.35
C SER A 113 -3.42 4.74 -5.79
N HIS A 114 -3.69 3.92 -6.81
CA HIS A 114 -5.02 3.73 -7.37
C HIS A 114 -5.83 2.72 -6.56
N TYR A 115 -7.13 2.95 -6.49
CA TYR A 115 -8.09 2.07 -5.82
C TYR A 115 -9.24 1.76 -6.79
N CYS A 116 -9.82 0.57 -6.64
CA CYS A 116 -10.96 0.19 -7.45
C CYS A 116 -12.17 1.06 -7.10
N GLY A 117 -12.81 1.68 -8.10
CA GLY A 117 -14.01 2.50 -7.91
C GLY A 117 -15.25 1.74 -7.43
N GLN A 118 -15.22 0.40 -7.41
CA GLN A 118 -16.34 -0.44 -6.99
C GLN A 118 -16.17 -1.03 -5.59
N CYS A 119 -15.01 -1.62 -5.29
CA CYS A 119 -14.76 -2.33 -4.03
C CYS A 119 -13.66 -1.71 -3.17
N GLU A 120 -13.11 -0.57 -3.59
CA GLU A 120 -12.11 0.23 -2.87
C GLU A 120 -10.82 -0.53 -2.47
N ILE A 121 -10.56 -1.69 -3.08
CA ILE A 121 -9.28 -2.38 -2.90
C ILE A 121 -8.19 -1.64 -3.67
N GLU A 122 -6.97 -1.66 -3.14
CA GLU A 122 -5.79 -1.15 -3.83
C GLU A 122 -5.57 -1.92 -5.15
N VAL A 123 -5.35 -1.20 -6.24
CA VAL A 123 -5.00 -1.76 -7.54
C VAL A 123 -3.57 -1.37 -7.85
N PHE A 124 -2.68 -2.37 -7.87
CA PHE A 124 -1.25 -2.17 -8.07
C PHE A 124 -0.82 -2.67 -9.45
N ASN A 125 -0.06 -1.85 -10.16
CA ASN A 125 0.58 -2.10 -11.45
C ASN A 125 -0.37 -2.27 -12.65
N VAL A 126 -1.31 -3.21 -12.60
CA VAL A 126 -2.23 -3.51 -13.71
C VAL A 126 -3.60 -2.88 -13.44
N LEU A 127 -3.91 -1.81 -14.16
CA LEU A 127 -5.12 -1.01 -14.00
C LEU A 127 -6.12 -1.35 -15.10
N PHE A 128 -7.37 -1.64 -14.74
CA PHE A 128 -8.46 -1.80 -15.71
C PHE A 128 -9.28 -0.52 -15.76
N ILE A 129 -9.22 0.22 -16.86
CA ILE A 129 -9.91 1.48 -17.01
C ILE A 129 -11.13 1.29 -17.88
N ARG A 130 -12.26 1.83 -17.43
CA ARG A 130 -13.49 1.93 -18.22
C ARG A 130 -14.03 3.34 -18.11
N GLU A 131 -14.58 3.84 -19.22
CA GLU A 131 -15.30 5.11 -19.19
C GLU A 131 -16.69 4.90 -18.59
N GLN A 132 -16.99 5.65 -17.54
CA GLN A 132 -18.30 5.71 -16.89
C GLN A 132 -18.68 7.17 -16.70
N GLU A 133 -19.85 7.58 -17.19
CA GLU A 133 -20.39 8.94 -17.01
C GLU A 133 -19.38 10.07 -17.35
N LYS A 134 -18.63 9.91 -18.45
CA LYS A 134 -17.59 10.85 -18.92
C LYS A 134 -16.37 10.97 -18.00
N ARG A 135 -16.14 9.98 -17.13
CA ARG A 135 -14.93 9.85 -16.30
C ARG A 135 -14.28 8.48 -16.53
N HIS A 136 -12.96 8.45 -16.49
CA HIS A 136 -12.20 7.20 -16.49
C HIS A 136 -12.10 6.67 -15.06
N VAL A 137 -12.67 5.50 -14.80
CA VAL A 137 -12.68 4.86 -13.49
C VAL A 137 -11.77 3.63 -13.51
N VAL A 138 -10.95 3.49 -12.47
CA VAL A 138 -10.06 2.33 -12.28
C VAL A 138 -10.82 1.19 -11.62
N HIS A 139 -10.64 -0.02 -12.13
CA HIS A 139 -11.19 -1.25 -11.61
C HIS A 139 -10.08 -2.27 -11.31
N CYS A 140 -10.30 -3.10 -10.29
CA CYS A 140 -9.50 -4.29 -10.08
C CYS A 140 -9.90 -5.41 -11.05
N MET A 141 -9.07 -6.44 -11.18
CA MET A 141 -9.32 -7.60 -12.05
C MET A 141 -10.68 -8.25 -11.76
N ASP A 142 -11.02 -8.46 -10.49
CA ASP A 142 -12.27 -9.14 -10.12
C ASP A 142 -13.51 -8.34 -10.49
N CYS A 143 -13.51 -7.03 -10.24
CA CYS A 143 -14.63 -6.16 -10.63
C CYS A 143 -14.72 -6.01 -12.15
N ALA A 144 -13.59 -5.91 -12.85
CA ALA A 144 -13.57 -5.88 -14.31
C ALA A 144 -14.17 -7.16 -14.89
N ARG A 145 -13.75 -8.34 -14.39
CA ARG A 145 -14.26 -9.65 -14.82
C ARG A 145 -15.74 -9.86 -14.49
N LYS A 146 -16.20 -9.37 -13.33
CA LYS A 146 -17.63 -9.43 -12.95
C LYS A 146 -18.51 -8.60 -13.88
N GLN A 147 -18.01 -7.47 -14.38
CA GLN A 147 -18.74 -6.62 -15.33
C GLN A 147 -18.66 -7.15 -16.77
N ALA A 148 -17.47 -7.60 -17.19
CA ALA A 148 -17.22 -8.13 -18.52
C ALA A 148 -16.21 -9.29 -18.42
N PRO A 149 -16.66 -10.56 -18.49
CA PRO A 149 -15.78 -11.73 -18.41
C PRO A 149 -14.70 -11.78 -19.50
N GLY A 150 -14.99 -11.19 -20.67
CA GLY A 150 -14.07 -11.03 -21.79
C GLY A 150 -13.22 -9.74 -21.75
N LEU A 151 -13.39 -8.90 -20.72
CA LEU A 151 -12.76 -7.57 -20.60
C LEU A 151 -13.12 -6.60 -21.76
N GLU A 152 -14.26 -6.83 -22.41
CA GLU A 152 -14.77 -5.96 -23.48
C GLU A 152 -15.02 -4.53 -22.96
N GLY A 153 -14.51 -3.53 -23.69
CA GLY A 153 -14.63 -2.13 -23.33
C GLY A 153 -13.72 -1.67 -22.17
N PHE A 154 -12.84 -2.53 -21.67
CA PHE A 154 -11.78 -2.14 -20.74
C PHE A 154 -10.48 -1.84 -21.47
N VAL A 155 -9.80 -0.79 -21.04
CA VAL A 155 -8.40 -0.51 -21.41
C VAL A 155 -7.52 -0.98 -20.27
N CYS A 156 -6.55 -1.85 -20.55
CA CYS A 156 -5.60 -2.32 -19.56
C CYS A 156 -4.32 -1.48 -19.60
N LEU A 157 -3.96 -0.87 -18.47
CA LEU A 157 -2.74 -0.10 -18.32
C LEU A 157 -1.76 -0.80 -17.36
N GLU A 158 -0.47 -0.74 -17.68
CA GLU A 158 0.64 -1.19 -16.84
C GLU A 158 1.44 0.03 -16.34
N GLU A 159 1.60 0.17 -15.02
CA GLU A 159 2.35 1.28 -14.39
C GLU A 159 3.86 1.03 -14.37
N TYR A 160 4.28 -0.22 -14.11
CA TYR A 160 5.66 -0.66 -13.98
C TYR A 160 5.89 -1.88 -14.84
N ARG A 161 6.97 -1.91 -15.60
CA ARG A 161 7.30 -3.09 -16.39
C ARG A 161 7.64 -4.24 -15.46
N MET A 162 7.25 -5.46 -15.84
CA MET A 162 7.61 -6.66 -15.09
C MET A 162 9.13 -6.80 -14.87
N SER A 163 9.96 -6.41 -15.84
CA SER A 163 11.42 -6.42 -15.69
C SER A 163 11.90 -5.52 -14.54
N GLU A 164 11.35 -4.31 -14.42
CA GLU A 164 11.68 -3.37 -13.35
C GLU A 164 11.29 -3.91 -11.96
N LEU A 165 10.15 -4.59 -11.88
CA LEU A 165 9.70 -5.22 -10.64
C LEU A 165 10.61 -6.38 -10.22
N ILE A 166 11.06 -7.20 -11.19
CA ILE A 166 12.00 -8.30 -10.94
C ILE A 166 13.36 -7.76 -10.48
N GLU A 167 13.89 -6.72 -11.15
CA GLU A 167 15.16 -6.09 -10.76
C GLU A 167 15.11 -5.56 -9.32
N VAL A 168 14.03 -4.88 -8.93
CA VAL A 168 13.86 -4.40 -7.54
C VAL A 168 13.79 -5.56 -6.55
N PHE A 169 13.12 -6.65 -6.90
CA PHE A 169 13.02 -7.84 -6.05
C PHE A 169 14.36 -8.54 -5.85
N ASP A 170 15.14 -8.68 -6.93
CA ASP A 170 16.46 -9.32 -6.90
C ASP A 170 17.47 -8.47 -6.12
N HIS A 171 17.43 -7.15 -6.30
CA HIS A 171 18.27 -6.21 -5.52
C HIS A 171 17.87 -6.10 -4.05
N PHE A 172 16.63 -6.45 -3.68
CA PHE A 172 16.21 -6.45 -2.30
C PHE A 172 16.81 -7.64 -1.55
N VAL A 173 17.98 -7.40 -0.95
CA VAL A 173 18.76 -8.38 -0.17
C VAL A 173 18.95 -7.92 1.27
N LEU A 174 18.96 -8.89 2.19
CA LEU A 174 19.19 -8.65 3.61
C LEU A 174 20.57 -8.03 3.81
N GLN A 175 20.61 -6.88 4.48
CA GLN A 175 21.87 -6.25 4.81
C GLN A 175 22.42 -6.87 6.10
N PRO A 176 23.73 -7.20 6.15
CA PRO A 176 24.34 -7.63 7.39
C PRO A 176 24.14 -6.54 8.44
N VAL A 177 23.90 -6.95 9.69
CA VAL A 177 24.00 -6.01 10.80
C VAL A 177 25.47 -5.61 10.82
N GLU A 178 25.79 -4.42 10.34
CA GLU A 178 27.12 -3.87 10.52
C GLU A 178 27.37 -3.89 12.03
N GLY A 179 28.27 -4.80 12.43
CA GLY A 179 28.80 -4.83 13.76
C GLY A 179 29.48 -3.50 13.97
N ARG A 180 28.75 -2.51 14.46
CA ARG A 180 29.35 -1.54 15.36
C ARG A 180 29.92 -2.39 16.46
N GLY A 181 31.21 -2.67 16.33
CA GLY A 181 32.03 -3.19 17.41
C GLY A 181 31.80 -2.25 18.57
N TYR A 182 30.85 -2.61 19.43
CA TYR A 182 30.92 -2.18 20.79
C TYR A 182 32.24 -2.75 21.25
N LYS A 183 33.26 -1.90 21.40
CA LYS A 183 34.46 -2.29 22.13
C LYS A 183 33.92 -2.90 23.41
N ARG A 184 34.02 -4.22 23.53
CA ARG A 184 33.81 -4.90 24.79
C ARG A 184 34.82 -4.24 25.72
N CYS A 185 34.34 -3.37 26.60
CA CYS A 185 35.16 -2.91 27.70
C CYS A 185 35.42 -4.17 28.52
N ASP A 186 36.57 -4.80 28.33
CA ASP A 186 37.08 -5.81 29.25
C ASP A 186 37.26 -5.14 30.60
N LEU A 187 36.21 -5.19 31.42
CA LEU A 187 36.28 -4.96 32.85
C LEU A 187 36.90 -6.20 33.49
N THR A 188 38.18 -6.43 33.22
CA THR A 188 39.04 -7.24 34.08
C THR A 188 40.12 -6.35 34.67
N ARG A 189 39.73 -5.59 35.69
CA ARG A 189 40.49 -5.24 36.91
C ARG A 189 39.96 -3.92 37.48
N GLY A 190 39.43 -3.99 38.71
CA GLY A 190 39.05 -2.83 39.51
C GLY A 190 37.60 -2.90 39.94
N GLY A 191 37.34 -3.53 41.08
CA GLY A 191 36.00 -3.67 41.64
C GLY A 191 35.45 -2.33 42.14
N VAL A 192 34.15 -2.13 41.90
CA VAL A 192 33.24 -1.39 42.78
C VAL A 192 31.86 -2.04 42.61
N THR A 193 31.33 -2.59 43.69
CA THR A 193 29.96 -3.08 43.81
C THR A 193 28.97 -1.92 43.77
N GLY A 194 27.98 -1.97 42.88
CA GLY A 194 26.89 -1.00 42.85
C GLY A 194 25.77 -1.45 41.91
N ASP A 195 24.67 -1.92 42.50
CA ASP A 195 23.44 -2.34 41.84
C ASP A 195 22.86 -1.25 40.93
N VAL A 196 22.72 -1.57 39.63
CA VAL A 196 22.00 -0.74 38.64
C VAL A 196 20.61 -1.35 38.37
N THR A 197 19.88 -1.65 39.44
CA THR A 197 18.50 -2.17 39.39
C THR A 197 17.51 -1.28 40.15
N SER A 198 17.97 -0.31 40.93
CA SER A 198 17.11 0.50 41.82
C SER A 198 16.53 1.78 41.22
N ARG A 199 16.89 2.18 39.99
CA ARG A 199 16.48 3.50 39.43
C ARG A 199 15.28 3.47 38.47
N TRP A 200 14.73 2.29 38.17
CA TRP A 200 13.53 2.15 37.32
C TRP A 200 12.22 2.04 38.13
N GLU A 201 12.28 1.65 39.40
CA GLU A 201 11.09 1.45 40.25
C GLU A 201 10.60 2.74 40.93
N GLU A 202 11.37 3.84 40.90
CA GLU A 202 11.04 5.08 41.63
C GLU A 202 10.13 6.06 40.85
N ARG A 203 9.66 5.70 39.64
CA ARG A 203 8.74 6.54 38.84
C ARG A 203 7.28 6.07 38.78
N GLN A 204 6.91 5.02 39.50
CA GLN A 204 5.52 4.51 39.52
C GLN A 204 4.68 4.90 40.76
N ALA A 205 5.18 5.76 41.65
CA ALA A 205 4.43 6.21 42.83
C ALA A 205 3.89 7.64 42.68
N ILE A 206 2.90 7.85 41.81
CA ILE A 206 1.95 8.97 41.96
C ILE A 206 0.54 8.37 41.91
N ARG A 207 0.02 8.03 43.10
CA ARG A 207 -1.40 7.74 43.31
C ARG A 207 -2.19 9.05 43.25
N PRO A 208 -3.31 9.16 42.51
CA PRO A 208 -4.25 10.24 42.72
C PRO A 208 -4.91 10.09 44.10
N GLN A 209 -4.92 11.17 44.89
CA GLN A 209 -5.66 11.21 46.15
C GLN A 209 -7.17 11.10 45.89
N GLU A 210 -7.83 10.22 46.64
CA GLU A 210 -9.29 10.12 46.70
C GLU A 210 -9.88 11.41 47.27
N GLY A 211 -10.58 12.16 46.41
CA GLY A 211 -11.43 13.29 46.79
C GLY A 211 -12.89 12.83 46.88
N ARG A 212 -13.49 13.02 48.04
CA ARG A 212 -14.87 12.69 48.41
C ARG A 212 -15.92 13.36 47.51
N GLY A 213 -16.91 12.56 47.07
CA GLY A 213 -18.33 12.92 47.05
C GLY A 213 -18.90 13.60 45.81
N ALA A 214 -19.63 12.84 44.99
CA ALA A 214 -21.02 13.16 44.59
C ALA A 214 -21.62 11.96 43.85
N THR A 215 -22.54 11.26 44.52
CA THR A 215 -23.39 10.22 43.94
C THR A 215 -24.38 10.87 42.97
N LEU A 216 -24.43 10.42 41.72
CA LEU A 216 -25.53 10.71 40.80
C LEU A 216 -26.08 9.40 40.22
N PRO A 217 -27.40 9.29 39.97
CA PRO A 217 -28.05 8.00 39.78
C PRO A 217 -27.74 7.39 38.42
N LEU A 218 -27.56 6.07 38.42
CA LEU A 218 -27.50 5.25 37.21
C LEU A 218 -28.91 5.09 36.63
N GLU A 219 -29.23 5.84 35.58
CA GLU A 219 -30.35 5.49 34.69
C GLU A 219 -29.83 5.05 33.32
N GLY A 220 -30.33 3.88 32.92
CA GLY A 220 -29.84 3.10 31.80
C GLY A 220 -29.97 3.81 30.46
N ARG A 221 -28.86 3.85 29.72
CA ARG A 221 -28.90 3.84 28.26
C ARG A 221 -27.96 2.77 27.75
N ARG A 222 -28.58 1.68 27.31
CA ARG A 222 -27.98 0.71 26.40
C ARG A 222 -27.51 1.50 25.17
N ALA A 223 -26.20 1.58 24.94
CA ALA A 223 -25.66 2.16 23.71
C ALA A 223 -26.09 1.25 22.54
N MET A 224 -27.17 1.66 21.88
CA MET A 224 -27.65 1.08 20.64
C MET A 224 -26.78 1.65 19.52
N TRP A 225 -26.14 0.77 18.77
CA TRP A 225 -25.38 1.12 17.57
C TRP A 225 -26.29 1.84 16.56
N PRO A 226 -25.94 3.05 16.08
CA PRO A 226 -26.61 3.61 14.91
C PRO A 226 -26.12 2.87 13.66
N GLN A 227 -27.01 2.05 13.10
CA GLN A 227 -26.92 1.58 11.73
C GLN A 227 -27.28 2.76 10.82
N GLU A 228 -26.27 3.47 10.31
CA GLU A 228 -26.46 4.63 9.45
C GLU A 228 -26.47 4.16 7.98
N ARG A 229 -27.67 3.92 7.43
CA ARG A 229 -28.45 4.83 6.58
C ARG A 229 -27.64 5.53 5.49
N ARG A 230 -27.90 5.07 4.26
CA ARG A 230 -27.70 5.76 2.98
C ARG A 230 -28.38 7.12 2.96
N GLY A 231 -27.74 8.07 2.28
CA GLY A 231 -28.43 9.12 1.52
C GLY A 231 -28.53 10.49 2.20
N ASP A 232 -27.75 11.41 1.62
CA ASP A 232 -28.04 12.84 1.43
C ASP A 232 -28.02 13.84 2.61
N GLU A 233 -27.54 15.03 2.23
CA GLU A 233 -27.48 16.31 2.95
C GLU A 233 -26.36 16.56 3.97
N LEU A 234 -25.21 17.00 3.45
CA LEU A 234 -24.47 18.11 4.07
C LEU A 234 -24.02 19.11 2.98
N ARG A 235 -24.92 20.06 2.68
CA ARG A 235 -24.55 21.36 2.13
C ARG A 235 -23.92 22.21 3.25
N GLY A 236 -22.76 22.81 2.97
CA GLY A 236 -22.38 24.08 3.56
C GLY A 236 -21.25 24.06 4.59
N PHE A 237 -20.01 23.88 4.15
CA PHE A 237 -18.87 24.56 4.79
C PHE A 237 -17.84 24.93 3.71
N LYS A 238 -17.86 26.20 3.28
CA LYS A 238 -16.84 26.79 2.39
C LYS A 238 -15.54 26.91 3.18
N LYS A 239 -14.47 26.25 2.72
CA LYS A 239 -13.10 26.75 2.86
C LYS A 239 -12.54 27.00 1.46
N GLY A 240 -12.23 28.26 1.20
CA GLY A 240 -11.58 28.72 -0.02
C GLY A 240 -10.15 28.19 -0.13
N GLY A 241 -9.76 27.94 -1.37
CA GLY A 241 -8.46 27.45 -1.79
C GLY A 241 -8.57 27.08 -3.26
N GLU A 242 -8.41 28.07 -4.14
CA GLU A 242 -8.38 27.89 -5.59
C GLU A 242 -7.36 26.82 -5.98
N MET A 243 -7.82 25.71 -6.55
CA MET A 243 -6.99 24.85 -7.40
C MET A 243 -7.45 25.05 -8.84
N ARG A 244 -6.59 25.70 -9.61
CA ARG A 244 -6.75 25.93 -11.05
C ARG A 244 -6.89 24.59 -11.77
N ASN A 245 -7.92 24.51 -12.61
CA ASN A 245 -8.12 23.46 -13.59
C ASN A 245 -6.92 23.39 -14.53
N LEU A 246 -6.20 22.27 -14.56
CA LEU A 246 -5.37 21.92 -15.70
C LEU A 246 -6.24 21.18 -16.71
N ALA A 247 -6.64 21.94 -17.73
CA ALA A 247 -7.26 21.45 -18.93
C ALA A 247 -6.35 20.44 -19.63
N TRP A 248 -6.92 19.30 -20.01
CA TRP A 248 -6.36 18.44 -21.04
C TRP A 248 -6.32 19.24 -22.36
N GLY A 249 -5.11 19.50 -22.85
CA GLY A 249 -4.88 20.18 -24.11
C GLY A 249 -5.41 19.35 -25.28
N LYS A 250 -6.48 19.83 -25.91
CA LYS A 250 -6.75 19.62 -27.32
C LYS A 250 -5.85 20.59 -28.09
N GLU A 251 -5.00 20.10 -28.98
CA GLU A 251 -4.59 20.90 -30.13
C GLU A 251 -4.51 20.00 -31.37
N ASN A 252 -5.33 20.35 -32.35
CA ASN A 252 -5.44 19.70 -33.65
C ASN A 252 -4.57 20.46 -34.65
N ASN A 253 -3.86 19.67 -35.47
CA ASN A 253 -3.67 19.85 -36.90
C ASN A 253 -2.74 20.97 -37.42
N LYS A 254 -1.60 20.56 -38.00
CA LYS A 254 -1.08 21.16 -39.23
C LYS A 254 -0.65 20.07 -40.20
N LEU A 255 -1.32 20.06 -41.35
CA LEU A 255 -0.94 19.38 -42.58
C LEU A 255 0.51 19.70 -42.94
N THR A 256 1.28 18.69 -43.36
CA THR A 256 2.07 18.80 -44.59
C THR A 256 2.00 17.48 -45.35
N ASN A 257 1.66 17.63 -46.61
CA ASN A 257 1.50 16.63 -47.63
C ASN A 257 2.88 16.35 -48.25
N THR A 258 3.31 15.09 -48.37
CA THR A 258 4.15 14.65 -49.50
C THR A 258 4.03 13.14 -49.70
N ASN A 259 3.56 12.79 -50.90
CA ASN A 259 3.53 11.46 -51.47
C ASN A 259 4.92 10.80 -51.49
N ARG A 260 4.98 9.48 -51.26
CA ARG A 260 5.57 8.54 -52.23
C ARG A 260 5.18 7.09 -51.94
N THR A 261 4.64 6.50 -52.99
CA THR A 261 4.36 5.09 -53.26
C THR A 261 5.60 4.20 -53.16
N ALA A 262 5.45 3.02 -52.56
CA ALA A 262 6.03 1.75 -53.03
C ALA A 262 5.36 0.59 -52.28
N GLY A 263 4.62 -0.24 -53.01
CA GLY A 263 4.20 -1.55 -52.52
C GLY A 263 5.36 -2.56 -52.57
N VAL A 264 5.22 -3.67 -51.85
CA VAL A 264 5.41 -5.06 -52.31
C VAL A 264 5.15 -6.02 -51.14
N LEU A 265 4.26 -6.96 -51.43
CA LEU A 265 3.96 -8.28 -50.88
C LEU A 265 4.94 -8.95 -49.88
N GLY A 266 4.36 -9.56 -48.84
CA GLY A 266 4.54 -10.99 -48.59
C GLY A 266 5.37 -11.43 -47.38
N ARG A 267 4.68 -11.96 -46.36
CA ARG A 267 4.84 -13.31 -45.75
C ARG A 267 4.61 -13.33 -44.23
N GLU A 268 3.61 -14.12 -43.84
CA GLU A 268 3.53 -14.80 -42.55
C GLU A 268 4.80 -15.63 -42.28
N VAL A 269 5.27 -15.67 -41.02
CA VAL A 269 5.57 -16.93 -40.29
C VAL A 269 5.58 -16.66 -38.77
N SER A 270 4.83 -17.47 -38.01
CA SER A 270 5.09 -18.01 -36.64
C SER A 270 5.64 -17.08 -35.54
N GLY A 271 5.04 -16.93 -34.36
CA GLY A 271 4.40 -17.96 -33.54
C GLY A 271 5.44 -18.84 -32.84
N GLY A 272 5.98 -18.40 -31.69
CA GLY A 272 6.82 -19.26 -30.86
C GLY A 272 7.75 -18.53 -29.88
N ALA A 273 7.61 -18.88 -28.60
CA ALA A 273 8.60 -18.72 -27.52
C ALA A 273 8.98 -17.29 -27.08
N GLN A 274 8.19 -16.75 -26.14
CA GLN A 274 8.70 -15.74 -25.20
C GLN A 274 8.40 -16.12 -23.74
N LEU A 275 8.52 -17.42 -23.45
CA LEU A 275 8.47 -17.99 -22.09
C LEU A 275 9.87 -18.22 -21.49
N LEU A 276 10.95 -17.84 -22.19
CA LEU A 276 12.34 -18.15 -21.81
C LEU A 276 13.09 -17.03 -21.08
N LEU A 277 12.41 -15.97 -20.64
CA LEU A 277 13.07 -14.83 -19.96
C LEU A 277 12.81 -14.75 -18.45
N LEU A 278 12.17 -15.76 -17.85
CA LEU A 278 12.13 -15.90 -16.40
C LEU A 278 13.23 -16.89 -16.00
N GLY A 279 14.19 -16.44 -15.18
CA GLY A 279 15.28 -17.28 -14.72
C GLY A 279 14.78 -18.57 -14.06
N PRO A 280 15.55 -19.68 -14.11
CA PRO A 280 15.09 -21.01 -13.69
C PRO A 280 14.54 -21.06 -12.26
N ALA A 281 15.06 -20.24 -11.34
CA ALA A 281 14.57 -20.17 -9.96
C ALA A 281 13.14 -19.59 -9.82
N LEU A 282 12.71 -18.71 -10.74
CA LEU A 282 11.38 -18.12 -10.70
C LEU A 282 10.34 -19.02 -11.38
N CYS A 283 10.74 -19.75 -12.43
CA CYS A 283 9.86 -20.70 -13.11
C CYS A 283 9.45 -21.87 -12.20
N ASP A 284 10.36 -22.38 -11.37
CA ASP A 284 10.09 -23.50 -10.46
C ASP A 284 9.28 -23.08 -9.23
N ALA A 285 9.46 -21.86 -8.73
CA ALA A 285 8.69 -21.32 -7.61
C ALA A 285 7.25 -20.93 -7.99
N VAL A 286 7.01 -20.54 -9.24
CA VAL A 286 5.68 -20.16 -9.74
C VAL A 286 4.82 -21.38 -10.09
N ARG A 287 5.43 -22.53 -10.43
CA ARG A 287 4.71 -23.77 -10.78
C ARG A 287 4.36 -24.67 -9.60
N ASN A 288 5.11 -24.62 -8.49
CA ASN A 288 5.00 -25.59 -7.38
C ASN A 288 4.31 -25.06 -6.09
N LEU A 289 3.47 -24.01 -6.19
CA LEU A 289 2.61 -23.51 -5.11
C LEU A 289 1.28 -23.03 -5.69
#